data_AF-A0AAV5LR70-F1
#
_entry.id   AF-A0AAV5LR70-F1
#
_cell.length_a   1.000
_cell.length_b   1.000
_cell.length_c   1.000
_cell.angle_alpha   90.00
_cell.angle_beta   90.00
_cell.angle_gamma   90.00
#
_symmetry.space_group_name_H-M   'P 1'
#
loop_
_entity.id
_entity.type
_entity.pdbx_description
1 polymer ?
#
loop_
_entity_poly.entity_id
_entity_poly.type
_entity_poly.pdbx_seq_one_letter_code
_entity_poly.pdbx_strand_id
1 'polypeptide(L)'
;MQENKYFEDAFKVYERGVNIFKYPHVKDIWVTYLSKFVKRYGKSKLERARELFEHAVETAPADAVKQLYLQYAKLEEDYGLAKRAMKVYDEATKAVQNEEKLSMYEIYIARAAEIFGVPKTREIYEQAIESGLPDRDVKTMCLKYAELEKSLGEIDRARGIYVFASQFPDPRTDGDFWNKWHEFEVQHGNEDTFREML
;
A
#
# COMPACT_ATOMS: atom_id res chain seq x y z
N MET A 1 2.05 23.84 34.34
CA MET A 1 3.48 23.57 34.11
C MET A 1 4.00 22.29 34.82
N GLN A 2 3.17 21.25 35.03
CA GLN A 2 3.59 20.01 35.71
C GLN A 2 3.50 18.74 34.86
N GLU A 3 2.88 18.76 33.68
CA GLU A 3 2.84 17.58 32.81
C GLU A 3 4.20 17.28 32.16
N ASN A 4 5.02 18.29 31.87
CA ASN A 4 6.25 18.15 31.07
C ASN A 4 7.36 17.27 31.71
N LYS A 5 7.32 16.96 33.01
CA LYS A 5 8.41 16.22 33.68
C LYS A 5 8.22 14.71 33.78
N TYR A 6 7.01 14.18 33.56
CA TYR A 6 6.74 12.74 33.73
C TYR A 6 6.62 11.97 32.41
N PHE A 7 6.79 12.63 31.27
CA PHE A 7 6.64 11.95 29.97
C PHE A 7 7.82 11.06 29.60
N GLU A 8 9.06 11.45 29.93
CA GLU A 8 10.21 10.57 29.72
C GLU A 8 10.12 9.32 30.61
N ASP A 9 9.60 9.47 31.83
CA ASP A 9 9.34 8.34 32.71
C ASP A 9 8.18 7.49 32.21
N ALA A 10 7.12 8.10 31.67
CA ALA A 10 6.04 7.37 31.00
C ALA A 10 6.57 6.57 29.80
N PHE A 11 7.46 7.15 28.99
CA PHE A 11 8.07 6.47 27.85
C PHE A 11 8.99 5.32 28.27
N LYS A 12 9.77 5.47 29.35
CA LYS A 12 10.52 4.35 29.95
C LYS A 12 9.61 3.23 30.44
N VAL A 13 8.43 3.57 30.97
CA VAL A 13 7.42 2.59 31.39
C VAL A 13 6.81 1.89 30.18
N TYR A 14 6.53 2.60 29.07
CA TYR A 14 6.08 1.98 27.82
C TYR A 14 7.16 1.06 27.23
N GLU A 15 8.43 1.49 27.17
CA GLU A 15 9.56 0.67 26.69
C GLU A 15 9.74 -0.59 27.54
N ARG A 16 9.64 -0.48 28.88
CA ARG A 16 9.61 -1.66 29.76
C ARG A 16 8.39 -2.52 29.52
N GLY A 17 7.21 -1.92 29.33
CA GLY A 17 5.97 -2.64 29.07
C GLY A 17 6.05 -3.48 27.80
N VAL A 18 6.54 -2.91 26.71
CA VAL A 18 6.73 -3.61 25.44
C VAL A 18 7.71 -4.80 25.59
N ASN A 19 8.76 -4.66 26.38
CA ASN A 19 9.74 -5.73 26.59
C ASN A 19 9.24 -6.85 27.54
N ILE A 20 8.31 -6.53 28.45
CA ILE A 20 7.81 -7.48 29.45
C ILE A 20 6.61 -8.27 28.92
N PHE A 21 5.72 -7.60 28.21
CA PHE A 21 4.50 -8.23 27.69
C PHE A 21 4.76 -8.85 26.31
N LYS A 22 4.02 -9.91 26.00
CA LYS A 22 3.96 -10.50 24.64
C LYS A 22 2.61 -10.21 24.03
N TYR A 23 2.50 -10.34 22.71
CA TYR A 23 1.21 -10.31 22.03
C TYR A 23 0.25 -11.33 22.64
N PRO A 24 -1.06 -11.01 22.78
CA PRO A 24 -1.77 -9.85 22.19
C PRO A 24 -1.79 -8.53 22.99
N HIS A 25 -1.48 -8.52 24.29
CA HIS A 25 -1.69 -7.34 25.16
C HIS A 25 -0.76 -6.15 24.86
N VAL A 26 0.34 -6.40 24.15
CA VAL A 26 1.30 -5.37 23.69
C VAL A 26 0.71 -4.43 22.63
N LYS A 27 -0.32 -4.87 21.89
CA LYS A 27 -0.93 -4.08 20.81
C LYS A 27 -1.46 -2.74 21.31
N ASP A 28 -2.22 -2.75 22.41
CA ASP A 28 -2.83 -1.53 22.97
C ASP A 28 -1.78 -0.59 23.58
N ILE A 29 -0.71 -1.16 24.12
CA ILE A 29 0.44 -0.41 24.66
C ILE A 29 1.13 0.33 23.50
N TRP A 30 1.42 -0.36 22.40
CA TRP A 30 2.03 0.26 21.21
C TRP A 30 1.16 1.34 20.60
N VAL A 31 -0.13 1.08 20.39
CA VAL A 31 -1.05 2.06 19.79
C VAL A 31 -1.13 3.33 20.66
N THR A 32 -1.24 3.18 21.97
CA THR A 32 -1.29 4.32 22.90
C THR A 32 0.03 5.08 22.93
N TYR A 33 1.15 4.34 22.93
CA TYR A 33 2.49 4.91 22.99
C TYR A 33 2.82 5.68 21.71
N LEU A 34 2.62 5.08 20.54
CA LEU A 34 2.84 5.70 19.23
C LEU A 34 1.94 6.93 19.06
N SER A 35 0.64 6.82 19.34
CA SER A 35 -0.29 7.97 19.23
C SER A 35 0.14 9.17 20.10
N LYS A 36 0.51 8.92 21.36
CA LYS A 36 1.01 9.98 22.26
C LYS A 36 2.34 10.54 21.81
N PHE A 37 3.24 9.69 21.31
CA PHE A 37 4.55 10.11 20.82
C PHE A 37 4.42 10.99 19.58
N VAL A 38 3.65 10.56 18.57
CA VAL A 38 3.41 11.29 17.33
C VAL A 38 2.78 12.66 17.60
N LYS A 39 1.71 12.70 18.42
CA LYS A 39 1.01 13.96 18.75
C LYS A 39 1.93 15.00 19.41
N ARG A 40 2.96 14.56 20.13
CA ARG A 40 3.85 15.44 20.89
C ARG A 40 5.14 15.78 20.16
N TYR A 41 5.76 14.79 19.52
CA TYR A 41 7.12 14.87 19.00
C TYR A 41 7.22 14.68 17.48
N GLY A 42 6.11 14.57 16.75
CA GLY A 42 6.09 14.33 15.31
C GLY A 42 7.02 15.25 14.51
N LYS A 43 7.19 16.51 14.93
CA LYS A 43 8.10 17.49 14.28
C LYS A 43 9.52 17.55 14.84
N SER A 44 9.74 17.11 16.08
CA SER A 44 10.99 17.41 16.82
C SER A 44 11.89 16.19 17.02
N LYS A 45 11.33 14.99 17.16
CA LYS A 45 12.09 13.75 17.37
C LYS A 45 11.66 12.67 16.40
N LEU A 46 11.74 12.99 15.11
CA LEU A 46 11.27 12.11 14.04
C LEU A 46 12.11 10.82 13.94
N GLU A 47 13.45 10.89 14.10
CA GLU A 47 14.30 9.68 14.11
C GLU A 47 13.90 8.71 15.22
N ARG A 48 13.62 9.22 16.42
CA ARG A 48 13.14 8.36 17.51
C ARG A 48 11.74 7.80 17.23
N ALA A 49 10.88 8.54 16.54
CA ALA A 49 9.60 7.97 16.11
C ALA A 49 9.81 6.78 15.16
N ARG A 50 10.75 6.89 14.22
CA ARG A 50 11.08 5.82 13.28
C ARG A 50 11.55 4.56 13.99
N GLU A 51 12.52 4.68 14.89
CA GLU A 51 13.01 3.56 15.70
C GLU A 51 11.88 2.85 16.44
N LEU A 52 10.94 3.62 16.99
CA LEU A 52 9.77 3.05 17.68
C LEU A 52 8.81 2.33 16.74
N PHE A 53 8.55 2.87 15.55
CA PHE A 53 7.72 2.22 14.54
C PHE A 53 8.38 0.96 13.98
N GLU A 54 9.69 0.98 13.73
CA GLU A 54 10.46 -0.18 13.28
C GLU A 54 10.40 -1.30 14.32
N HIS A 55 10.64 -1.00 15.60
CA HIS A 55 10.54 -1.98 16.68
C HIS A 55 9.10 -2.49 16.87
N ALA A 56 8.09 -1.63 16.70
CA ALA A 56 6.69 -2.03 16.78
C ALA A 56 6.31 -3.01 15.66
N VAL A 57 6.79 -2.78 14.44
CA VAL A 57 6.52 -3.63 13.28
C VAL A 57 7.26 -4.97 13.41
N GLU A 58 8.51 -4.98 13.85
CA GLU A 58 9.28 -6.21 14.06
C GLU A 58 8.64 -7.14 15.10
N THR A 59 8.03 -6.56 16.13
CA THR A 59 7.38 -7.32 17.20
C THR A 59 5.94 -7.71 16.86
N ALA A 60 5.35 -7.10 15.83
CA ALA A 60 3.93 -7.24 15.54
C ALA A 60 3.57 -8.55 14.82
N PRO A 61 2.45 -9.20 15.20
CA PRO A 61 1.83 -10.26 14.42
C PRO A 61 1.17 -9.68 13.17
N ALA A 62 1.02 -10.53 12.16
CA ALA A 62 0.54 -10.15 10.84
C ALA A 62 -0.78 -9.35 10.83
N ASP A 63 -1.70 -9.58 11.77
CA ASP A 63 -2.98 -8.87 11.87
C ASP A 63 -2.84 -7.38 12.23
N ALA A 64 -1.76 -7.01 12.93
CA ALA A 64 -1.54 -5.65 13.40
C ALA A 64 -0.52 -4.88 12.54
N VAL A 65 0.32 -5.60 11.79
CA VAL A 65 1.41 -5.04 10.97
C VAL A 65 0.89 -4.00 9.98
N LYS A 66 -0.22 -4.28 9.28
CA LYS A 66 -0.83 -3.35 8.32
C LYS A 66 -1.16 -1.98 8.94
N GLN A 67 -1.84 -1.97 10.08
CA GLN A 67 -2.24 -0.71 10.73
C GLN A 67 -1.03 0.09 11.23
N LEU A 68 0.01 -0.59 11.72
CA LEU A 68 1.24 0.06 12.16
C LEU A 68 1.98 0.72 10.99
N TYR A 69 2.10 0.03 9.86
CA TYR A 69 2.70 0.61 8.65
C TYR A 69 1.93 1.81 8.11
N LEU A 70 0.59 1.77 8.13
CA LEU A 70 -0.22 2.91 7.71
C LEU A 70 -0.02 4.13 8.63
N GLN A 71 0.10 3.92 9.94
CA GLN A 71 0.43 4.99 10.89
C GLN A 71 1.85 5.52 10.68
N TYR A 72 2.81 4.63 10.39
CA TYR A 72 4.19 5.02 10.13
C TYR A 72 4.31 5.83 8.83
N ALA A 73 3.68 5.38 7.75
CA ALA A 73 3.69 6.09 6.48
C ALA A 73 3.02 7.47 6.61
N LYS A 74 1.90 7.57 7.35
CA LYS A 74 1.26 8.85 7.63
C LYS A 74 2.15 9.81 8.43
N LEU A 75 2.94 9.31 9.38
CA LEU A 75 3.93 10.13 10.07
C LEU A 75 4.96 10.71 9.10
N GLU A 76 5.48 9.88 8.19
CA GLU A 76 6.45 10.32 7.18
C GLU A 76 5.84 11.28 6.15
N GLU A 77 4.55 11.14 5.82
CA GLU A 77 3.83 12.10 4.97
C GLU A 77 3.63 13.45 5.67
N ASP A 78 3.22 13.45 6.94
CA ASP A 78 2.88 14.68 7.68
C ASP A 78 4.12 15.48 8.13
N TYR A 79 5.20 14.80 8.49
CA TYR A 79 6.38 15.43 9.13
C TYR A 79 7.72 15.03 8.53
N GLY A 80 7.75 13.94 7.76
CA GLY A 80 8.96 13.37 7.20
C GLY A 80 9.20 13.78 5.75
N LEU A 81 9.81 12.87 5.00
CA LEU A 81 10.04 13.03 3.57
C LEU A 81 9.11 12.10 2.81
N ALA A 82 8.42 12.64 1.81
CA ALA A 82 7.57 11.86 0.91
C ALA A 82 8.28 10.61 0.34
N LYS A 83 9.57 10.72 -0.02
CA LYS A 83 10.35 9.59 -0.53
C LYS A 83 10.51 8.46 0.51
N ARG A 84 10.57 8.79 1.79
CA ARG A 84 10.62 7.80 2.88
C ARG A 84 9.25 7.17 3.11
N ALA A 85 8.17 7.95 3.06
CA ALA A 85 6.81 7.40 3.11
C ALA A 85 6.61 6.32 2.03
N MET A 86 7.10 6.55 0.81
CA MET A 86 7.04 5.54 -0.27
C MET A 86 7.82 4.26 0.04
N LYS A 87 8.96 4.38 0.73
CA LYS A 87 9.74 3.21 1.16
C LYS A 87 9.01 2.43 2.24
N VAL A 88 8.36 3.13 3.18
CA VAL A 88 7.56 2.51 4.24
C VAL A 88 6.38 1.74 3.63
N TYR A 89 5.70 2.28 2.62
CA TYR A 89 4.65 1.55 1.91
C TYR A 89 5.18 0.34 1.13
N ASP A 90 6.34 0.43 0.47
CA ASP A 90 6.98 -0.72 -0.20
C ASP A 90 7.38 -1.83 0.79
N GLU A 91 7.88 -1.46 1.97
CA GLU A 91 8.16 -2.44 3.03
C GLU A 91 6.86 -3.05 3.58
N ALA A 92 5.79 -2.26 3.69
CA ALA A 92 4.48 -2.72 4.14
C ALA A 92 3.88 -3.77 3.19
N THR A 93 3.98 -3.59 1.87
CA THR A 93 3.45 -4.58 0.90
C THR A 93 4.17 -5.92 0.97
N LYS A 94 5.45 -5.93 1.37
CA LYS A 94 6.25 -7.15 1.56
C LYS A 94 5.96 -7.84 2.89
N ALA A 95 5.71 -7.07 3.95
CA ALA A 95 5.49 -7.60 5.31
C ALA A 95 4.07 -8.11 5.55
N VAL A 96 3.07 -7.62 4.80
CA VAL A 96 1.65 -7.96 4.97
C VAL A 96 1.31 -9.32 4.34
N GLN A 97 0.35 -10.02 4.94
CA GLN A 97 -0.18 -11.30 4.43
C GLN A 97 -0.83 -11.16 3.06
N ASN A 98 -0.82 -12.23 2.26
CA ASN A 98 -1.29 -12.21 0.88
C ASN A 98 -2.74 -11.72 0.75
N GLU A 99 -3.60 -12.05 1.71
CA GLU A 99 -5.01 -11.65 1.77
C GLU A 99 -5.19 -10.13 1.89
N GLU A 100 -4.22 -9.46 2.50
CA GLU A 100 -4.25 -8.01 2.73
C GLU A 100 -3.34 -7.22 1.79
N LYS A 101 -2.44 -7.89 1.04
CA LYS A 101 -1.51 -7.23 0.11
C LYS A 101 -2.23 -6.37 -0.92
N LEU A 102 -3.34 -6.85 -1.50
CA LEU A 102 -4.14 -6.08 -2.46
C LEU A 102 -4.56 -4.74 -1.86
N SER A 103 -5.14 -4.76 -0.66
CA SER A 103 -5.57 -3.53 0.02
C SER A 103 -4.40 -2.59 0.35
N MET A 104 -3.22 -3.13 0.63
CA MET A 104 -2.03 -2.32 0.87
C MET A 104 -1.55 -1.64 -0.42
N TYR A 105 -1.52 -2.36 -1.54
CA TYR A 105 -1.18 -1.79 -2.85
C TYR A 105 -2.17 -0.73 -3.29
N GLU A 106 -3.47 -0.92 -3.06
CA GLU A 106 -4.48 0.10 -3.36
C GLU A 106 -4.23 1.42 -2.63
N ILE A 107 -3.92 1.35 -1.33
CA ILE A 107 -3.57 2.54 -0.54
C ILE A 107 -2.25 3.15 -1.05
N TYR A 108 -1.25 2.31 -1.32
CA TYR A 108 0.05 2.76 -1.80
C TYR A 108 -0.06 3.53 -3.12
N ILE A 109 -0.83 3.00 -4.07
CA ILE A 109 -1.08 3.61 -5.39
C ILE A 109 -1.84 4.93 -5.25
N ALA A 110 -2.90 4.97 -4.43
CA ALA A 110 -3.66 6.20 -4.20
C ALA A 110 -2.75 7.31 -3.66
N ARG A 111 -1.89 6.99 -2.69
CA ARG A 111 -0.93 7.95 -2.11
C ARG A 111 0.19 8.33 -3.08
N ALA A 112 0.69 7.38 -3.86
CA ALA A 112 1.69 7.64 -4.89
C ALA A 112 1.18 8.61 -5.96
N ALA A 113 -0.06 8.41 -6.41
CA ALA A 113 -0.72 9.26 -7.39
C ALA A 113 -0.89 10.70 -6.87
N GLU A 114 -1.26 10.86 -5.59
CA GLU A 114 -1.40 12.18 -4.94
C GLU A 114 -0.06 12.92 -4.80
N ILE A 115 1.03 12.22 -4.45
CA ILE A 115 2.30 12.85 -4.04
C ILE A 115 3.30 12.97 -5.20
N PHE A 116 3.42 11.93 -6.03
CA PHE A 116 4.45 11.82 -7.07
C PHE A 116 3.88 11.80 -8.50
N GLY A 117 2.56 11.61 -8.63
CA GLY A 117 1.88 11.55 -9.90
C GLY A 117 2.05 10.24 -10.66
N VAL A 118 1.69 10.28 -11.94
CA VAL A 118 1.54 9.10 -12.80
C VAL A 118 2.81 8.24 -12.93
N PRO A 119 4.03 8.79 -13.16
CA PRO A 119 5.19 7.94 -13.43
C PRO A 119 5.48 6.95 -12.29
N LYS A 120 5.40 7.43 -11.04
CA LYS A 120 5.62 6.57 -9.88
C LYS A 120 4.48 5.57 -9.68
N THR A 121 3.26 5.99 -10.01
CA THR A 121 2.08 5.13 -9.92
C THR A 121 2.20 3.92 -10.85
N ARG A 122 2.74 4.10 -12.06
CA ARG A 122 3.00 3.01 -13.02
C ARG A 122 3.97 1.96 -12.47
N GLU A 123 5.12 2.40 -11.96
CA GLU A 123 6.12 1.51 -11.35
C GLU A 123 5.51 0.65 -10.24
N ILE A 124 4.58 1.21 -9.45
CA ILE A 124 3.93 0.49 -8.35
C ILE A 124 2.92 -0.54 -8.88
N TYR A 125 2.19 -0.24 -9.96
CA TYR A 125 1.32 -1.22 -10.60
C TYR A 125 2.11 -2.41 -11.14
N GLU A 126 3.20 -2.14 -11.85
CA GLU A 126 4.12 -3.18 -12.35
C GLU A 126 4.66 -4.03 -11.20
N GLN A 127 5.15 -3.38 -10.14
CA GLN A 127 5.64 -4.08 -8.96
C GLN A 127 4.54 -4.92 -8.28
N ALA A 128 3.31 -4.43 -8.21
CA ALA A 128 2.19 -5.18 -7.62
C ALA A 128 1.88 -6.45 -8.43
N ILE A 129 1.91 -6.36 -9.76
CA ILE A 129 1.70 -7.48 -10.67
C ILE A 129 2.80 -8.54 -10.51
N GLU A 130 4.06 -8.11 -10.36
CA GLU A 130 5.22 -9.01 -10.18
C GLU A 130 5.38 -9.57 -8.76
N SER A 131 4.70 -9.00 -7.76
CA SER A 131 4.89 -9.32 -6.34
C SER A 131 4.37 -10.70 -5.89
N GLY A 132 3.77 -11.47 -6.79
CA GLY A 132 3.19 -12.79 -6.51
C GLY A 132 1.83 -12.71 -5.81
N LEU A 133 1.01 -11.70 -6.14
CA LEU A 133 -0.40 -11.66 -5.77
C LEU A 133 -1.15 -12.87 -6.37
N PRO A 134 -2.24 -13.35 -5.74
CA PRO A 134 -3.12 -14.33 -6.37
C PRO A 134 -3.65 -13.83 -7.71
N ASP A 135 -3.84 -14.72 -8.69
CA ASP A 135 -4.26 -14.37 -10.05
C ASP A 135 -5.51 -13.47 -10.10
N ARG A 136 -6.46 -13.71 -9.19
CA ARG A 136 -7.66 -12.87 -9.01
C ARG A 136 -7.32 -11.41 -8.69
N ASP A 137 -6.35 -11.22 -7.81
CA ASP A 137 -5.95 -9.91 -7.32
C ASP A 137 -5.04 -9.22 -8.35
N VAL A 138 -4.17 -9.96 -9.03
CA VAL A 138 -3.39 -9.47 -10.20
C VAL A 138 -4.34 -8.95 -11.29
N LYS A 139 -5.38 -9.71 -11.64
CA LYS A 139 -6.42 -9.28 -12.59
C LYS A 139 -7.08 -7.97 -12.16
N THR A 140 -7.41 -7.84 -10.88
CA THR A 140 -8.02 -6.61 -10.33
C THR A 140 -7.07 -5.42 -10.47
N MET A 141 -5.78 -5.62 -10.21
CA MET A 141 -4.75 -4.59 -10.38
C MET A 141 -4.55 -4.20 -11.84
N CYS A 142 -4.52 -5.17 -12.77
CA CYS A 142 -4.39 -4.90 -14.19
C CYS A 142 -5.59 -4.10 -14.73
N LEU A 143 -6.81 -4.44 -14.32
CA LEU A 143 -8.01 -3.68 -14.71
C LEU A 143 -7.95 -2.23 -14.25
N LYS A 144 -7.53 -1.99 -13.00
CA LYS A 144 -7.32 -0.62 -12.48
C LYS A 144 -6.21 0.11 -13.22
N TYR A 145 -5.14 -0.61 -13.58
CA TYR A 145 -4.03 -0.03 -14.30
C TYR A 145 -4.43 0.37 -15.74
N ALA A 146 -5.16 -0.49 -16.44
CA ALA A 146 -5.69 -0.21 -17.77
C ALA A 146 -6.63 1.01 -17.77
N GLU A 147 -7.50 1.14 -16.75
CA GLU A 147 -8.39 2.28 -16.60
C GLU A 147 -7.60 3.59 -16.35
N LEU A 148 -6.53 3.53 -15.56
CA LEU A 148 -5.63 4.67 -15.37
C LEU A 148 -5.00 5.09 -16.71
N GLU A 149 -4.41 4.19 -17.47
CA GLU A 149 -3.78 4.52 -18.76
C GLU A 149 -4.82 5.02 -19.78
N LYS A 150 -6.03 4.45 -19.79
CA LYS A 150 -7.16 4.95 -20.59
C LYS A 150 -7.50 6.40 -20.22
N SER A 151 -7.59 6.73 -18.93
CA SER A 151 -7.89 8.09 -18.46
C SER A 151 -6.81 9.12 -18.84
N LEU A 152 -5.59 8.65 -19.08
CA LEU A 152 -4.46 9.46 -19.55
C LEU A 152 -4.39 9.57 -21.09
N GLY A 153 -5.26 8.86 -21.81
CA GLY A 153 -5.24 8.80 -23.28
C GLY A 153 -4.19 7.84 -23.86
N GLU A 154 -3.52 7.04 -23.02
CA GLU A 154 -2.48 6.08 -23.42
C GLU A 154 -3.10 4.73 -23.82
N ILE A 155 -3.86 4.74 -24.92
CA ILE A 155 -4.66 3.58 -25.37
C ILE A 155 -3.80 2.35 -25.66
N ASP A 156 -2.64 2.51 -26.30
CA ASP A 156 -1.78 1.37 -26.64
C ASP A 156 -1.22 0.68 -25.39
N ARG A 157 -0.93 1.45 -24.33
CA ARG A 157 -0.51 0.90 -23.03
C ARG A 157 -1.65 0.19 -22.34
N ALA A 158 -2.84 0.80 -22.33
CA ALA A 158 -4.04 0.17 -21.78
C ALA A 158 -4.34 -1.16 -22.48
N ARG A 159 -4.19 -1.23 -23.81
CA ARG A 159 -4.31 -2.47 -24.59
C ARG A 159 -3.26 -3.51 -24.19
N GLY A 160 -2.00 -3.12 -24.07
CA GLY A 160 -0.93 -4.01 -23.60
C GLY A 160 -1.24 -4.62 -22.23
N ILE A 161 -1.85 -3.84 -21.32
CA ILE A 161 -2.29 -4.34 -20.02
C ILE A 161 -3.47 -5.31 -20.15
N TYR A 162 -4.44 -5.06 -21.02
CA TYR A 162 -5.54 -6.01 -21.29
C TYR A 162 -5.03 -7.34 -21.86
N VAL A 163 -4.07 -7.29 -22.79
CA VAL A 163 -3.42 -8.49 -23.37
C VAL A 163 -2.63 -9.26 -22.31
N PHE A 164 -1.94 -8.57 -21.41
CA PHE A 164 -1.28 -9.24 -20.29
C PHE A 164 -2.31 -9.86 -19.32
N ALA A 165 -3.36 -9.11 -19.00
CA ALA A 165 -4.39 -9.53 -18.06
C ALA A 165 -5.23 -10.70 -18.57
N SER A 166 -5.32 -10.93 -19.88
CA SER A 166 -6.08 -12.04 -20.48
C SER A 166 -5.47 -13.42 -20.22
N GLN A 167 -4.22 -13.48 -19.72
CA GLN A 167 -3.55 -14.73 -19.37
C GLN A 167 -4.09 -15.39 -18.08
N PHE A 168 -4.78 -14.62 -17.23
CA PHE A 168 -5.28 -15.07 -15.93
C PHE A 168 -6.76 -15.53 -15.91
N PRO A 169 -7.72 -14.83 -16.52
CA PRO A 169 -9.14 -15.19 -16.47
C PRO A 169 -9.50 -16.35 -17.40
N ASP A 170 -10.34 -17.27 -16.94
CA ASP A 170 -11.01 -18.23 -17.83
C ASP A 170 -12.21 -17.53 -18.53
N PRO A 171 -12.27 -17.52 -19.87
CA PRO A 171 -13.39 -16.97 -20.65
C PRO A 171 -14.77 -17.43 -20.22
N ARG A 172 -14.88 -18.59 -19.56
CA ARG A 172 -16.16 -19.17 -19.13
C ARG A 172 -16.65 -18.66 -17.77
N THR A 173 -15.75 -18.16 -16.92
CA THR A 173 -16.08 -17.72 -15.56
C THR A 173 -15.98 -16.22 -15.37
N ASP A 174 -15.16 -15.55 -16.16
CA ASP A 174 -14.80 -14.13 -15.98
C ASP A 174 -15.37 -13.21 -17.06
N GLY A 175 -16.67 -13.34 -17.35
CA GLY A 175 -17.35 -12.54 -18.38
C GLY A 175 -17.19 -11.02 -18.19
N ASP A 176 -17.10 -10.54 -16.95
CA ASP A 176 -16.92 -9.10 -16.65
C ASP A 176 -15.60 -8.55 -17.20
N PHE A 177 -14.52 -9.32 -17.18
CA PHE A 177 -13.23 -8.91 -17.74
C PHE A 177 -13.33 -8.80 -19.27
N TRP A 178 -13.86 -9.84 -19.91
CA TRP A 178 -14.00 -9.90 -21.37
C TRP A 178 -14.96 -8.84 -21.90
N ASN A 179 -16.05 -8.56 -21.19
CA ASN A 179 -16.96 -7.46 -21.53
C ASN A 179 -16.26 -6.11 -21.46
N LYS A 180 -15.47 -5.84 -20.41
CA LYS A 180 -14.68 -4.59 -20.31
C LYS A 180 -13.63 -4.46 -21.41
N TRP A 181 -12.93 -5.54 -21.74
CA TRP A 181 -11.97 -5.51 -22.84
C TRP A 181 -12.68 -5.32 -24.19
N HIS A 182 -13.83 -5.96 -24.39
CA HIS A 182 -14.62 -5.77 -25.60
C HIS A 182 -15.12 -4.34 -25.74
N GLU A 183 -15.69 -3.75 -24.69
CA GLU A 183 -16.10 -2.34 -24.68
C GLU A 183 -14.93 -1.39 -24.95
N PHE A 184 -13.74 -1.71 -24.44
CA PHE A 184 -12.52 -0.96 -24.70
C PHE A 184 -12.15 -0.99 -26.20
N GLU A 185 -12.13 -2.16 -26.85
CA GLU A 185 -11.83 -2.25 -28.28
C GLU A 185 -12.95 -1.69 -29.16
N VAL A 186 -14.22 -1.73 -28.73
CA VAL A 186 -15.32 -1.05 -29.46
C VAL A 186 -15.13 0.47 -29.44
N GLN A 187 -14.63 1.03 -28.34
CA GLN A 187 -14.41 2.47 -28.21
C GLN A 187 -13.11 2.94 -28.88
N HIS A 188 -12.08 2.10 -28.90
CA HIS A 188 -10.70 2.52 -29.23
C HIS A 188 -9.96 1.62 -30.22
N GLY A 189 -10.58 0.53 -30.66
CA GLY A 189 -10.01 -0.45 -31.59
C GLY A 189 -10.34 -0.17 -33.06
N ASN A 190 -9.63 -0.89 -33.92
CA ASN A 190 -9.83 -0.99 -35.37
C ASN A 190 -9.93 -2.48 -35.78
N GLU A 191 -10.23 -2.77 -37.05
CA GLU A 191 -10.42 -4.15 -37.53
C GLU A 191 -9.24 -5.09 -37.22
N ASP A 192 -8.00 -4.59 -37.21
CA ASP A 192 -6.82 -5.39 -36.94
C ASP A 192 -6.70 -5.74 -35.44
N THR A 193 -6.97 -4.79 -34.55
CA THR A 193 -6.97 -5.04 -33.09
C THR A 193 -8.08 -6.01 -32.66
N PHE A 194 -9.23 -6.02 -33.35
CA PHE A 194 -10.29 -6.99 -33.10
C PHE A 194 -9.90 -8.41 -33.52
N ARG A 195 -9.04 -8.57 -34.53
CA ARG A 195 -8.52 -9.89 -34.94
C ARG A 195 -7.51 -10.44 -33.95
N GLU A 196 -6.74 -9.58 -33.28
CA GLU A 196 -5.79 -9.99 -32.24
C GLU A 196 -6.46 -10.39 -30.91
N MET A 197 -7.75 -10.05 -30.73
CA MET A 197 -8.55 -10.42 -29.55
C MET A 197 -9.14 -11.84 -29.62
N LEU A 198 -9.27 -12.41 -30.82
CA LEU A 198 -9.87 -13.73 -31.12
C LEU A 198 -8.85 -14.87 -30.99
#